data_AF-A0A154QGM1-F1
#
_entry.id   AF-A0A154QGM1-F1
#
_cell.length_a   1.000
_cell.length_b   1.000
_cell.length_c   1.000
_cell.angle_alpha   90.00
_cell.angle_beta   90.00
_cell.angle_gamma   90.00
#
_symmetry.space_group_name_H-M   'P 1'
#
loop_
_entity.id
_entity.type
_entity.pdbx_description
1 polymer ?
#
loop_
_entity_poly.entity_id
_entity_poly.type
_entity_poly.pdbx_seq_one_letter_code
_entity_poly.pdbx_strand_id
1 'polypeptide(L)'
;MSALLQKLRGLRTEAGLAAPVIAPPASTDVRRLVQFRAKHTRPALPIASLDREVVGEEIAPGLRFTETHADWPSPPGIIDARFARLDDPVHGANLMHFDTETTGLAGGTGTRAFMIGAADWVGERFRIRQLTITSMSAEASMLRTFASWLNPETVLVSYNGKCYDAPLLATRYRLARLPNPLMGLRHLDLLHPVRRRWKGVWENCRLATVERQLLGVVREDDLPGSEAPAAWLTYLRGGPATNLRRVAHHNAQDLRSLAGVLLHMARIP
;
A
#
# COMPACT_ATOMS: atom_id res chain seq x y z
N MET A 1 -30.08 67.40 22.34
CA MET A 1 -29.13 66.71 23.24
C MET A 1 -29.84 66.43 24.56
N SER A 2 -29.87 65.20 25.08
CA SER A 2 -29.87 64.87 26.54
C SER A 2 -30.68 63.62 26.98
N ALA A 3 -31.59 63.03 26.20
CA ALA A 3 -32.36 61.88 26.74
C ALA A 3 -31.78 60.49 26.38
N LEU A 4 -31.25 60.32 25.16
CA LEU A 4 -30.75 59.02 24.68
C LEU A 4 -29.39 58.64 25.29
N LEU A 5 -28.51 59.63 25.50
CA LEU A 5 -27.20 59.43 26.11
C LEU A 5 -27.27 59.10 27.62
N GLN A 6 -28.33 59.55 28.31
CA GLN A 6 -28.56 59.23 29.72
C GLN A 6 -29.13 57.82 29.88
N LYS A 7 -30.01 57.38 28.95
CA LYS A 7 -30.55 56.01 28.91
C LYS A 7 -29.47 54.96 28.60
N LEU A 8 -28.49 55.27 27.76
CA LEU A 8 -27.36 54.39 27.44
C LEU A 8 -26.31 54.29 28.56
N ARG A 9 -26.23 55.27 29.49
CA ARG A 9 -25.33 55.21 30.65
C ARG A 9 -25.90 54.36 31.79
N GLY A 10 -27.21 54.37 32.00
CA GLY A 10 -27.88 53.54 33.02
C GLY A 10 -27.85 52.04 32.71
N LEU A 11 -28.02 51.64 31.45
CA LEU A 11 -27.97 50.22 31.05
C LEU A 11 -26.57 49.59 31.14
N ARG A 12 -25.52 50.41 31.28
CA ARG A 12 -24.14 49.95 31.43
C ARG A 12 -23.75 49.68 32.89
N THR A 13 -24.60 50.08 33.84
CA THR A 13 -24.38 49.89 35.29
C THR A 13 -25.11 48.66 35.84
N GLU A 14 -26.09 48.10 35.13
CA GLU A 14 -26.83 46.88 35.53
C GLU A 14 -26.32 45.59 34.87
N ALA A 15 -25.52 45.66 33.81
CA ALA A 15 -24.79 44.52 33.27
C ALA A 15 -23.35 44.59 33.78
N GLY A 16 -22.98 43.73 34.73
CA GLY A 16 -21.65 43.63 35.33
C GLY A 16 -20.53 43.30 34.33
N LEU A 17 -20.22 44.25 33.45
CA LEU A 17 -19.11 44.21 32.51
C LEU A 17 -17.89 44.76 33.24
N ALA A 18 -17.04 43.83 33.69
CA ALA A 18 -15.74 44.13 34.26
C ALA A 18 -14.96 45.12 33.38
N ALA A 19 -14.22 46.02 34.04
CA ALA A 19 -13.29 46.93 33.39
C ALA A 19 -12.35 46.18 32.43
N PRO A 20 -11.89 46.79 31.33
CA PRO A 20 -10.96 46.13 30.42
C PRO A 20 -9.70 45.77 31.19
N VAL A 21 -9.50 44.48 31.42
CA VAL A 21 -8.25 43.95 31.95
C VAL A 21 -7.20 44.23 30.88
N ILE A 22 -6.33 45.21 31.14
CA ILE A 22 -5.12 45.40 30.35
C ILE A 22 -4.30 44.13 30.54
N ALA A 23 -4.30 43.27 29.53
CA ALA A 23 -3.48 42.07 29.54
C ALA A 23 -2.01 42.50 29.76
N PRO A 24 -1.27 41.85 30.68
CA PRO A 24 0.14 42.17 30.87
C PRO A 24 0.87 41.99 29.54
N PRO A 25 1.91 42.81 29.25
CA PRO A 25 2.67 42.65 28.03
C PRO A 25 3.18 41.21 27.95
N ALA A 26 2.86 40.52 26.84
CA ALA A 26 3.30 39.15 26.63
C ALA A 26 4.79 39.02 26.96
N SER A 27 5.13 38.04 27.81
CA SER A 27 6.51 37.82 28.24
C SER A 27 7.41 37.66 27.03
N THR A 28 8.69 38.00 27.19
CA THR A 28 9.71 37.84 26.14
C THR A 28 9.72 36.44 25.52
N ASP A 29 9.32 35.43 26.29
CA ASP A 29 9.23 34.04 25.84
C ASP A 29 8.03 33.79 24.92
N VAL A 30 6.87 34.40 25.18
CA VAL A 30 5.70 34.34 24.28
C VAL A 30 5.98 35.10 22.99
N ARG A 31 6.67 36.26 23.06
CA ARG A 31 7.10 36.99 21.86
C ARG A 31 8.10 36.19 21.03
N ARG A 32 9.04 35.49 21.67
CA ARG A 32 9.98 34.57 20.99
C ARG A 32 9.24 33.40 20.34
N LEU A 33 8.21 32.83 20.98
CA LEU A 33 7.40 31.75 20.40
C LEU A 33 6.61 32.20 19.15
N VAL A 34 6.06 33.41 19.18
CA VAL A 34 5.33 34.00 18.04
C VAL A 34 6.29 34.38 16.91
N GLN A 35 7.48 34.89 17.23
CA GLN A 35 8.54 35.16 16.24
C GLN A 35 9.13 33.88 15.64
N PHE A 36 9.19 32.77 16.40
CA PHE A 36 9.57 31.46 15.87
C PHE A 36 8.54 30.95 14.84
N ARG A 37 7.24 31.20 15.08
CA ARG A 37 6.18 30.93 14.09
C ARG A 37 6.28 31.80 12.83
N ALA A 38 6.73 33.05 12.95
CA ALA A 38 6.86 33.98 11.83
C ALA A 38 8.11 33.76 10.97
N LYS A 39 9.16 33.10 11.51
CA LYS A 39 10.40 32.77 10.78
C LYS A 39 10.35 31.45 10.00
N HIS A 40 9.28 30.68 10.13
CA HIS A 40 8.96 29.67 9.12
C HIS A 40 8.31 30.38 7.95
N THR A 41 9.15 30.84 7.02
CA THR A 41 8.75 31.13 5.64
C THR A 41 7.79 30.02 5.23
N ARG A 42 6.53 30.36 4.89
CA ARG A 42 5.63 29.39 4.26
C ARG A 42 6.44 28.75 3.13
N PRO A 43 6.70 27.42 3.15
CA PRO A 43 7.33 26.81 2.00
C PRO A 43 6.46 27.18 0.80
N ALA A 44 7.10 27.70 -0.25
CA ALA A 44 6.40 27.93 -1.51
C ALA A 44 5.62 26.65 -1.82
N LEU A 45 4.34 26.78 -2.20
CA LEU A 45 3.58 25.62 -2.66
C LEU A 45 4.43 24.94 -3.72
N PRO A 46 4.79 23.65 -3.57
CA PRO A 46 5.57 22.98 -4.57
C PRO A 46 4.84 23.13 -5.89
N ILE A 47 5.50 23.71 -6.90
CA ILE A 47 4.98 23.69 -8.26
C ILE A 47 4.83 22.20 -8.58
N ALA A 48 3.59 21.76 -8.78
CA ALA A 48 3.31 20.37 -9.09
C ALA A 48 4.12 19.99 -10.34
N SER A 49 4.77 18.81 -10.30
CA SER A 49 5.45 18.28 -11.47
C SER A 49 4.50 18.24 -12.66
N LEU A 50 5.05 18.44 -13.87
CA LEU A 50 4.28 18.31 -15.10
C LEU A 50 3.94 16.84 -15.42
N ASP A 51 4.79 15.90 -14.99
CA ASP A 51 4.58 14.46 -15.17
C ASP A 51 3.99 13.84 -13.88
N ARG A 52 2.66 13.83 -13.79
CA ARG A 52 1.91 13.24 -12.66
C ARG A 52 1.03 12.07 -13.05
N GLU A 53 1.19 11.56 -14.27
CA GLU A 53 0.35 10.50 -14.79
C GLU A 53 0.70 9.16 -14.14
N VAL A 54 -0.24 8.63 -13.37
CA VAL A 54 -0.20 7.26 -12.88
C VAL A 54 -1.05 6.41 -13.81
N VAL A 55 -0.46 5.32 -14.30
CA VAL A 55 -1.05 4.41 -15.29
C VAL A 55 -2.34 3.80 -14.75
N GLY A 56 -3.31 3.58 -15.64
CA GLY A 56 -4.56 2.90 -15.34
C GLY A 56 -5.78 3.81 -15.29
N GLU A 57 -6.95 3.18 -15.32
CA GLU A 57 -8.24 3.84 -15.19
C GLU A 57 -8.46 4.29 -13.74
N GLU A 58 -9.05 5.47 -13.54
CA GLU A 58 -9.49 5.88 -12.20
C GLU A 58 -10.88 5.33 -11.90
N ILE A 59 -10.95 4.23 -11.14
CA ILE A 59 -12.20 3.53 -10.81
C ILE A 59 -12.89 4.08 -9.54
N ALA A 60 -12.20 4.94 -8.80
CA ALA A 60 -12.73 5.74 -7.70
C ALA A 60 -11.78 6.94 -7.44
N PRO A 61 -12.23 8.03 -6.80
CA PRO A 61 -11.39 9.19 -6.54
C PRO A 61 -10.07 8.81 -5.84
N GLY A 62 -8.96 8.99 -6.56
CA GLY A 62 -7.61 8.66 -6.14
C GLY A 62 -7.22 7.19 -6.20
N LEU A 63 -7.98 6.33 -6.88
CA LEU A 63 -7.71 4.90 -7.06
C LEU A 63 -7.53 4.57 -8.55
N ARG A 64 -6.30 4.23 -8.92
CA ARG A 64 -5.96 3.76 -10.26
C ARG A 64 -6.02 2.24 -10.34
N PHE A 65 -6.54 1.73 -11.44
CA PHE A 65 -6.65 0.31 -11.76
C PHE A 65 -6.00 0.01 -13.11
N THR A 66 -5.14 -0.99 -13.13
CA THR A 66 -4.61 -1.57 -14.37
C THR A 66 -4.97 -3.04 -14.44
N GLU A 67 -5.22 -3.52 -15.66
CA GLU A 67 -5.35 -4.93 -15.97
C GLU A 67 -4.53 -5.25 -17.21
N THR A 68 -3.72 -6.29 -17.14
CA THR A 68 -2.94 -6.80 -18.27
C THR A 68 -3.03 -8.31 -18.32
N HIS A 69 -2.86 -8.86 -19.51
CA HIS A 69 -2.83 -10.30 -19.72
C HIS A 69 -1.48 -10.67 -20.35
N ALA A 70 -0.85 -11.71 -19.81
CA ALA A 70 0.40 -12.24 -20.31
C ALA A 70 0.23 -13.70 -20.70
N ASP A 71 1.03 -14.13 -21.69
CA ASP A 71 1.19 -15.54 -21.98
C ASP A 71 2.13 -16.12 -20.93
N TRP A 72 1.62 -17.05 -20.13
CA TRP A 72 2.36 -17.68 -19.05
C TRP A 72 1.94 -19.13 -18.94
N PRO A 73 2.84 -20.06 -18.60
CA PRO A 73 2.48 -21.46 -18.41
C PRO A 73 1.32 -21.60 -17.43
N SER A 74 0.28 -22.34 -17.83
CA SER A 74 -0.86 -22.62 -16.97
C SER A 74 -0.49 -23.63 -15.88
N PRO A 75 -1.02 -23.49 -14.65
CA PRO A 75 -0.86 -24.49 -13.62
C PRO A 75 -1.58 -25.79 -14.02
N PRO A 76 -1.12 -26.95 -13.53
CA PRO A 76 -1.93 -28.15 -13.62
C PRO A 76 -3.26 -27.94 -12.88
N GLY A 77 -4.31 -28.64 -13.30
CA GLY A 77 -5.65 -28.50 -12.69
C GLY A 77 -5.65 -28.78 -11.19
N ILE A 78 -4.76 -29.67 -10.74
CA ILE A 78 -4.49 -29.97 -9.33
C ILE A 78 -2.99 -29.83 -9.08
N ILE A 79 -2.63 -29.13 -8.01
CA ILE A 79 -1.25 -28.99 -7.52
C ILE A 79 -1.15 -29.70 -6.17
N ASP A 80 -0.16 -30.58 -6.04
CA ASP A 80 0.28 -31.10 -4.74
C ASP A 80 0.97 -29.98 -3.96
N ALA A 81 0.35 -29.53 -2.88
CA ALA A 81 0.80 -28.40 -2.08
C ALA A 81 1.60 -28.81 -0.82
N ARG A 82 1.97 -30.09 -0.69
CA ARG A 82 2.75 -30.59 0.47
C ARG A 82 4.11 -29.94 0.59
N PHE A 83 4.71 -29.52 -0.54
CA PHE A 83 5.95 -28.73 -0.53
C PHE A 83 5.82 -27.48 0.33
N ALA A 84 4.61 -26.90 0.45
CA ALA A 84 4.28 -25.72 1.24
C ALA A 84 3.63 -26.04 2.60
N ARG A 85 3.54 -27.31 2.99
CA ARG A 85 2.83 -27.80 4.20
C ARG A 85 1.32 -27.52 4.17
N LEU A 86 0.70 -27.65 3.00
CA LEU A 86 -0.74 -27.86 2.92
C LEU A 86 -0.96 -29.34 2.63
N ASP A 87 -1.73 -29.99 3.50
CA ASP A 87 -1.99 -31.43 3.39
C ASP A 87 -2.93 -31.75 2.21
N ASP A 88 -3.90 -30.87 1.98
CA ASP A 88 -4.84 -31.00 0.87
C ASP A 88 -4.29 -30.39 -0.43
N PRO A 89 -4.54 -31.03 -1.58
CA PRO A 89 -4.22 -30.46 -2.88
C PRO A 89 -4.97 -29.14 -3.11
N VAL A 90 -4.41 -28.31 -4.00
CA VAL A 90 -5.02 -27.04 -4.42
C VAL A 90 -5.41 -27.09 -5.88
N HIS A 91 -6.56 -26.50 -6.21
CA HIS A 91 -6.98 -26.33 -7.60
C HIS A 91 -6.25 -25.15 -8.22
N GLY A 92 -5.63 -25.35 -9.39
CA GLY A 92 -4.91 -24.30 -10.10
C GLY A 92 -5.78 -23.08 -10.44
N ALA A 93 -7.07 -23.32 -10.69
CA ALA A 93 -8.07 -22.27 -10.98
C ALA A 93 -8.38 -21.37 -9.78
N ASN A 94 -8.04 -21.79 -8.56
CA ASN A 94 -8.37 -21.06 -7.33
C ASN A 94 -7.19 -20.23 -6.81
N LEU A 95 -6.08 -20.19 -7.54
CA LEU A 95 -4.87 -19.48 -7.12
C LEU A 95 -5.03 -17.97 -7.34
N MET A 96 -4.80 -17.20 -6.27
CA MET A 96 -4.68 -15.74 -6.31
C MET A 96 -3.29 -15.34 -5.83
N HIS A 97 -2.42 -15.01 -6.78
CA HIS A 97 -1.11 -14.42 -6.47
C HIS A 97 -1.33 -12.99 -6.03
N PHE A 98 -0.65 -12.55 -4.97
CA PHE A 98 -0.73 -11.16 -4.57
C PHE A 98 0.58 -10.70 -3.92
N ASP A 99 0.81 -9.39 -4.06
CA ASP A 99 1.94 -8.69 -3.48
C ASP A 99 1.53 -7.24 -3.19
N THR A 100 2.11 -6.62 -2.14
CA THR A 100 1.78 -5.25 -1.76
C THR A 100 2.98 -4.33 -1.71
N GLU A 101 2.80 -3.12 -2.22
CA GLU A 101 3.78 -2.04 -2.04
C GLU A 101 3.33 -1.15 -0.90
N THR A 102 4.23 -0.93 0.05
CA THR A 102 3.86 -0.39 1.37
C THR A 102 4.63 0.87 1.72
N THR A 103 4.08 1.68 2.62
CA THR A 103 4.69 2.96 3.04
C THR A 103 5.86 2.80 4.02
N GLY A 104 6.30 1.57 4.33
CA GLY A 104 7.42 1.31 5.23
C GLY A 104 7.59 -0.17 5.55
N LEU A 105 8.82 -0.57 5.88
CA LEU A 105 9.23 -1.98 6.00
C LEU A 105 9.11 -2.57 7.42
N ALA A 106 8.91 -1.74 8.44
CA ALA A 106 8.94 -2.15 9.84
C ALA A 106 7.59 -2.67 10.38
N GLY A 107 6.55 -2.71 9.55
CA GLY A 107 5.18 -3.01 10.00
C GLY A 107 4.62 -1.94 10.95
N GLY A 108 3.40 -2.17 11.46
CA GLY A 108 2.72 -1.28 12.41
C GLY A 108 1.46 -0.61 11.84
N THR A 109 0.67 -0.01 12.72
CA THR A 109 -0.66 0.56 12.38
C THR A 109 -0.59 1.76 11.44
N GLY A 110 0.56 2.44 11.39
CA GLY A 110 0.83 3.55 10.46
C GLY A 110 1.21 3.11 9.04
N THR A 111 1.66 1.87 8.86
CA THR A 111 2.03 1.34 7.54
C THR A 111 0.77 1.03 6.74
N ARG A 112 0.78 1.39 5.46
CA ARG A 112 -0.33 1.18 4.51
C ARG A 112 0.20 0.52 3.26
N ALA A 113 -0.63 -0.30 2.62
CA ALA A 113 -0.42 -0.63 1.22
C ALA A 113 -0.84 0.59 0.40
N PHE A 114 0.03 1.09 -0.46
CA PHE A 114 -0.35 2.06 -1.48
C PHE A 114 -0.56 1.41 -2.85
N MET A 115 -0.10 0.17 -3.01
CA MET A 115 -0.42 -0.68 -4.14
C MET A 115 -0.81 -2.08 -3.66
N ILE A 116 -1.78 -2.69 -4.32
CA ILE A 116 -2.05 -4.13 -4.22
C ILE A 116 -2.03 -4.68 -5.64
N GLY A 117 -1.06 -5.55 -5.90
CA GLY A 117 -1.01 -6.36 -7.10
C GLY A 117 -1.68 -7.70 -6.84
N ALA A 118 -2.46 -8.18 -7.81
CA ALA A 118 -3.08 -9.50 -7.77
C ALA A 118 -3.01 -10.16 -9.15
N ALA A 119 -2.83 -11.48 -9.20
CA ALA A 119 -2.81 -12.20 -10.46
C ALA A 119 -3.39 -13.62 -10.36
N ASP A 120 -4.10 -14.00 -11.41
CA ASP A 120 -4.82 -15.26 -11.55
C ASP A 120 -4.87 -15.70 -13.02
N TRP A 121 -5.17 -16.97 -13.29
CA TRP A 121 -5.39 -17.43 -14.66
C TRP A 121 -6.86 -17.26 -15.05
N VAL A 122 -7.09 -16.63 -16.20
CA VAL A 122 -8.42 -16.51 -16.83
C VAL A 122 -8.32 -17.15 -18.21
N GLY A 123 -8.93 -18.33 -18.35
CA GLY A 123 -8.68 -19.19 -19.51
C GLY A 123 -7.21 -19.60 -19.55
N GLU A 124 -6.56 -19.38 -20.70
CA GLU A 124 -5.14 -19.72 -20.91
C GLU A 124 -4.17 -18.56 -20.63
N ARG A 125 -4.68 -17.41 -20.15
CA ARG A 125 -3.87 -16.20 -19.95
C ARG A 125 -3.69 -15.87 -18.47
N PHE A 126 -2.50 -15.41 -18.13
CA PHE A 126 -2.21 -14.91 -16.79
C PHE A 126 -2.60 -13.44 -16.69
N ARG A 127 -3.67 -13.17 -15.93
CA ARG A 127 -4.19 -11.83 -15.70
C ARG A 127 -3.48 -11.21 -14.51
N ILE A 128 -2.95 -10.01 -14.71
CA ILE A 128 -2.35 -9.18 -13.65
C ILE A 128 -3.22 -7.94 -13.48
N ARG A 129 -3.69 -7.71 -12.26
CA ARG A 129 -4.50 -6.57 -11.85
C ARG A 129 -3.76 -5.81 -10.77
N GLN A 130 -3.67 -4.48 -10.88
CA GLN A 130 -3.01 -3.66 -9.86
C GLN A 130 -3.91 -2.50 -9.46
N LEU A 131 -4.03 -2.29 -8.16
CA LEU A 131 -4.69 -1.13 -7.57
C LEU A 131 -3.63 -0.21 -6.99
N THR A 132 -3.58 1.05 -7.39
CA THR A 132 -2.63 2.05 -6.88
C THR A 132 -3.38 3.27 -6.37
N ILE A 133 -3.16 3.64 -5.11
CA ILE A 133 -3.75 4.87 -4.56
C ILE A 133 -2.87 6.08 -4.87
N THR A 134 -3.48 7.14 -5.39
CA THR A 134 -2.85 8.45 -5.62
C THR A 134 -3.25 9.48 -4.55
N SER A 135 -4.09 9.07 -3.61
CA SER A 135 -4.49 9.84 -2.42
C SER A 135 -4.75 8.91 -1.23
N MET A 136 -4.63 9.44 -0.01
CA MET A 136 -4.89 8.67 1.21
C MET A 136 -6.36 8.23 1.34
N SER A 137 -7.29 9.02 0.79
CA SER A 137 -8.74 8.75 0.88
C SER A 137 -9.16 7.52 0.07
N ALA A 138 -8.36 7.10 -0.90
CA ALA A 138 -8.67 5.97 -1.78
C ALA A 138 -8.46 4.59 -1.15
N GLU A 139 -7.82 4.49 0.03
CA GLU A 139 -7.52 3.19 0.66
C GLU A 139 -8.78 2.33 0.86
N ALA A 140 -9.87 2.91 1.37
CA ALA A 140 -11.08 2.13 1.63
C ALA A 140 -11.69 1.56 0.33
N SER A 141 -11.59 2.30 -0.78
CA SER A 141 -12.00 1.81 -2.09
C SER A 141 -11.06 0.72 -2.59
N MET A 142 -9.75 0.88 -2.45
CA MET A 142 -8.77 -0.14 -2.80
C MET A 142 -9.04 -1.47 -2.07
N LEU A 143 -9.26 -1.41 -0.75
CA LEU A 143 -9.55 -2.59 0.06
C LEU A 143 -10.85 -3.28 -0.38
N ARG A 144 -11.92 -2.52 -0.66
CA ARG A 144 -13.18 -3.10 -1.17
C ARG A 144 -12.99 -3.76 -2.53
N THR A 145 -12.25 -3.12 -3.44
CA THR A 145 -11.99 -3.68 -4.76
C THR A 145 -11.17 -4.97 -4.66
N PHE A 146 -10.09 -4.99 -3.87
CA PHE A 146 -9.31 -6.22 -3.66
C PHE A 146 -10.16 -7.33 -3.01
N ALA A 147 -10.99 -6.99 -2.02
CA ALA A 147 -11.91 -7.95 -1.40
C ALA A 147 -12.85 -8.60 -2.41
N SER A 148 -13.35 -7.84 -3.40
CA SER A 148 -14.27 -8.37 -4.42
C SER A 148 -13.64 -9.39 -5.38
N TRP A 149 -12.31 -9.49 -5.40
CA TRP A 149 -11.60 -10.46 -6.22
C TRP A 149 -11.45 -11.81 -5.53
N LEU A 150 -11.73 -11.89 -4.23
CA LEU A 150 -11.54 -13.07 -3.40
C LEU A 150 -12.88 -13.76 -3.17
N ASN A 151 -12.84 -15.08 -3.08
CA ASN A 151 -13.97 -15.93 -2.71
C ASN A 151 -13.54 -17.00 -1.70
N PRO A 152 -14.46 -17.74 -1.06
CA PRO A 152 -14.11 -18.72 -0.02
C PRO A 152 -13.19 -19.86 -0.48
N GLU A 153 -13.13 -20.15 -1.78
CA GLU A 153 -12.27 -21.22 -2.33
C GLU A 153 -10.87 -20.71 -2.70
N THR A 154 -10.65 -19.39 -2.65
CA THR A 154 -9.40 -18.76 -3.05
C THR A 154 -8.22 -19.27 -2.24
N VAL A 155 -7.14 -19.60 -2.94
CA VAL A 155 -5.85 -19.96 -2.36
C VAL A 155 -4.88 -18.83 -2.65
N LEU A 156 -4.51 -18.10 -1.59
CA LEU A 156 -3.55 -17.00 -1.69
C LEU A 156 -2.15 -17.54 -2.02
N VAL A 157 -1.43 -16.89 -2.91
CA VAL A 157 -0.04 -17.18 -3.23
C VAL A 157 0.79 -15.92 -3.06
N SER A 158 1.86 -15.97 -2.28
CA SER A 158 2.72 -14.80 -2.02
C SER A 158 4.16 -15.23 -1.74
N TYR A 159 5.07 -14.26 -1.62
CA TYR A 159 6.42 -14.48 -1.10
C TYR A 159 6.62 -13.70 0.19
N ASN A 160 6.69 -14.38 1.33
CA ASN A 160 6.70 -13.78 2.68
C ASN A 160 5.40 -13.09 3.12
N GLY A 161 4.32 -13.22 2.36
CA GLY A 161 3.06 -12.53 2.63
C GLY A 161 2.28 -13.05 3.83
N LYS A 162 2.55 -14.26 4.34
CA LYS A 162 1.96 -14.71 5.62
C LYS A 162 2.42 -13.87 6.80
N CYS A 163 3.69 -13.45 6.76
CA CYS A 163 4.32 -12.71 7.85
C CYS A 163 4.25 -11.19 7.66
N TYR A 164 3.97 -10.72 6.44
CA TYR A 164 4.03 -9.30 6.10
C TYR A 164 2.70 -8.76 5.55
N ASP A 165 2.37 -9.12 4.30
CA ASP A 165 1.24 -8.53 3.57
C ASP A 165 -0.11 -8.84 4.21
N ALA A 166 -0.38 -10.11 4.55
CA ALA A 166 -1.66 -10.51 5.12
C ALA A 166 -1.93 -9.87 6.51
N PRO A 167 -0.97 -9.86 7.46
CA PRO A 167 -1.12 -9.11 8.72
C PRO A 167 -1.32 -7.60 8.53
N LEU A 168 -0.61 -7.00 7.56
CA LEU A 168 -0.77 -5.58 7.21
C LEU A 168 -2.18 -5.32 6.71
N LEU A 169 -2.64 -6.07 5.71
CA LEU A 169 -3.98 -5.93 5.15
C LEU A 169 -5.06 -6.18 6.21
N ALA A 170 -4.91 -7.20 7.05
CA ALA A 170 -5.83 -7.46 8.16
C ALA A 170 -5.98 -6.25 9.09
N THR A 171 -4.87 -5.56 9.38
CA THR A 171 -4.88 -4.31 10.16
C THR A 171 -5.59 -3.18 9.39
N ARG A 172 -5.34 -3.05 8.07
CA ARG A 172 -6.01 -2.04 7.23
C ARG A 172 -7.51 -2.27 7.15
N TYR A 173 -7.97 -3.49 6.92
CA TYR A 173 -9.39 -3.87 6.93
C TYR A 173 -10.05 -3.52 8.27
N ARG A 174 -9.40 -3.88 9.39
CA ARG A 174 -9.89 -3.54 10.74
C ARG A 174 -10.04 -2.03 10.94
N LEU A 175 -9.03 -1.24 10.57
CA LEU A 175 -9.07 0.22 10.71
C LEU A 175 -10.12 0.87 9.80
N ALA A 176 -10.34 0.30 8.61
CA ALA A 176 -11.38 0.73 7.68
C ALA A 176 -12.79 0.25 8.08
N ARG A 177 -12.93 -0.51 9.17
CA ARG A 177 -14.18 -1.16 9.61
C ARG A 177 -14.80 -2.05 8.53
N LEU A 178 -13.95 -2.75 7.79
CA LEU A 178 -14.32 -3.70 6.75
C LEU A 178 -14.02 -5.13 7.24
N PRO A 179 -14.80 -6.14 6.80
CA PRO A 179 -14.45 -7.54 7.06
C PRO A 179 -13.12 -7.86 6.40
N ASN A 180 -12.32 -8.73 7.03
CA ASN A 180 -11.05 -9.19 6.46
C ASN A 180 -11.30 -10.39 5.52
N PRO A 181 -11.20 -10.23 4.19
CA PRO A 181 -11.49 -11.31 3.24
C PRO A 181 -10.36 -12.35 3.17
N LEU A 182 -9.18 -12.08 3.72
CA LEU A 182 -8.06 -13.04 3.77
C LEU A 182 -8.23 -14.06 4.90
N MET A 183 -9.10 -13.77 5.87
CA MET A 183 -9.26 -14.62 7.05
C MET A 183 -9.88 -15.96 6.66
N GLY A 184 -9.20 -17.05 7.02
CA GLY A 184 -9.66 -18.41 6.73
C GLY A 184 -9.29 -18.94 5.34
N LEU A 185 -8.75 -18.09 4.45
CA LEU A 185 -8.25 -18.56 3.15
C LEU A 185 -6.99 -19.41 3.32
N ARG A 186 -6.87 -20.45 2.49
CA ARG A 186 -5.60 -21.19 2.36
C ARG A 186 -4.55 -20.28 1.76
N HIS A 187 -3.30 -20.45 2.17
CA HIS A 187 -2.22 -19.55 1.77
C HIS A 187 -0.91 -20.32 1.53
N LEU A 188 -0.46 -20.26 0.28
CA LEU A 188 0.83 -20.74 -0.20
C LEU A 188 1.86 -19.59 -0.11
N ASP A 189 2.65 -19.58 0.95
CA ASP A 189 3.77 -18.65 1.06
C ASP A 189 5.05 -19.34 0.59
N LEU A 190 5.55 -18.90 -0.56
CA LEU A 190 6.66 -19.52 -1.29
C LEU A 190 8.02 -19.28 -0.63
N LEU A 191 8.16 -18.32 0.29
CA LEU A 191 9.43 -18.08 0.98
C LEU A 191 9.85 -19.30 1.83
N HIS A 192 8.91 -19.91 2.54
CA HIS A 192 9.20 -21.03 3.44
C HIS A 192 9.70 -22.29 2.70
N PRO A 193 9.03 -22.79 1.65
CA PRO A 193 9.55 -23.91 0.88
C PRO A 193 10.88 -23.59 0.20
N VAL A 194 11.06 -22.37 -0.34
CA VAL A 194 12.35 -21.94 -0.90
C VAL A 194 13.46 -21.99 0.17
N ARG A 195 13.22 -21.42 1.35
CA ARG A 195 14.21 -21.47 2.45
C ARG A 195 14.51 -22.90 2.89
N ARG A 196 13.51 -23.78 2.96
CA ARG A 196 13.75 -25.20 3.31
C ARG A 196 14.72 -25.87 2.34
N ARG A 197 14.65 -25.52 1.06
CA ARG A 197 15.42 -26.19 0.02
C ARG A 197 16.79 -25.57 -0.22
N TRP A 198 16.94 -24.25 -0.09
CA TRP A 198 18.14 -23.53 -0.53
C TRP A 198 18.77 -22.60 0.51
N LYS A 199 18.25 -22.52 1.74
CA LYS A 199 18.93 -21.75 2.79
C LYS A 199 20.31 -22.35 3.06
N GLY A 200 21.35 -21.51 2.97
CA GLY A 200 22.75 -21.93 3.11
C GLY A 200 23.40 -22.44 1.82
N VAL A 201 22.63 -22.59 0.73
CA VAL A 201 23.14 -22.91 -0.62
C VAL A 201 23.24 -21.65 -1.47
N TRP A 202 22.23 -20.79 -1.43
CA TRP A 202 22.25 -19.49 -2.10
C TRP A 202 22.71 -18.37 -1.16
N GLU A 203 23.16 -17.26 -1.76
CA GLU A 203 23.55 -16.04 -1.02
C GLU A 203 22.47 -15.56 -0.04
N ASN A 204 21.21 -15.65 -0.45
CA ASN A 204 20.03 -15.37 0.34
C ASN A 204 18.80 -15.98 -0.37
N CYS A 205 17.63 -15.92 0.28
CA CYS A 205 16.36 -16.35 -0.30
C CYS A 205 15.40 -15.17 -0.47
N ARG A 206 15.87 -14.03 -1.00
CA ARG A 206 14.99 -12.94 -1.46
C ARG A 206 14.48 -13.27 -2.86
N LEU A 207 13.31 -12.75 -3.24
CA LEU A 207 12.67 -13.06 -4.52
C LEU A 207 13.61 -12.80 -5.71
N ALA A 208 14.35 -11.69 -5.73
CA ALA A 208 15.35 -11.40 -6.76
C ALA A 208 16.44 -12.49 -6.90
N THR A 209 16.88 -13.12 -5.80
CA THR A 209 17.81 -14.26 -5.87
C THR A 209 17.09 -15.51 -6.40
N VAL A 210 15.84 -15.75 -6.00
CA VAL A 210 15.05 -16.88 -6.51
C VAL A 210 14.82 -16.76 -8.01
N GLU A 211 14.48 -15.58 -8.51
CA GLU A 211 14.31 -15.31 -9.93
C GLU A 211 15.57 -15.63 -10.73
N ARG A 212 16.71 -15.15 -10.26
CA ARG A 212 17.99 -15.41 -10.93
C ARG A 212 18.34 -16.90 -10.93
N GLN A 213 18.14 -17.58 -9.81
CA GLN A 213 18.55 -18.98 -9.62
C GLN A 213 17.57 -19.98 -10.24
N LEU A 214 16.25 -19.72 -10.19
CA LEU A 214 15.22 -20.65 -10.66
C LEU A 214 14.63 -20.28 -12.02
N LEU A 215 14.48 -18.99 -12.30
CA LEU A 215 13.78 -18.51 -13.49
C LEU A 215 14.75 -17.96 -14.56
N GLY A 216 16.05 -17.86 -14.23
CA GLY A 216 17.06 -17.28 -15.14
C GLY A 216 16.84 -15.79 -15.41
N VAL A 217 16.03 -15.11 -14.61
CA VAL A 217 15.72 -13.69 -14.79
C VAL A 217 16.79 -12.83 -14.11
N VAL A 218 17.37 -11.91 -14.87
CA VAL A 218 18.27 -10.87 -14.35
C VAL A 218 17.51 -9.55 -14.38
N ARG A 219 17.34 -8.92 -13.21
CA ARG A 219 16.72 -7.59 -13.12
C ARG A 219 17.73 -6.53 -13.57
N GLU A 220 17.51 -5.94 -14.74
CA GLU A 220 18.19 -4.71 -15.16
C GLU A 220 17.40 -3.52 -14.58
N ASP A 221 18.09 -2.53 -14.00
CA ASP A 221 17.50 -1.28 -13.45
C ASP A 221 16.44 -1.45 -12.34
N ASP A 222 16.73 -2.28 -11.33
CA ASP A 222 15.81 -2.44 -10.18
C ASP A 222 15.81 -1.19 -9.29
N LEU A 223 14.65 -0.51 -9.19
CA LEU A 223 14.41 0.40 -8.08
C LEU A 223 14.47 -0.46 -6.81
N PRO A 224 15.40 -0.21 -5.86
CA PRO A 224 15.44 -0.99 -4.64
C PRO A 224 14.07 -0.95 -3.96
N GLY A 225 13.53 -2.08 -3.51
CA GLY A 225 12.21 -2.12 -2.85
C GLY A 225 12.10 -1.17 -1.64
N SER A 226 13.23 -0.79 -1.04
CA SER A 226 13.29 0.25 0.00
C SER A 226 12.92 1.66 -0.47
N GLU A 227 12.93 1.92 -1.78
CA GLU A 227 12.62 3.22 -2.38
C GLU A 227 11.14 3.35 -2.80
N ALA A 228 10.39 2.24 -2.84
CA ALA A 228 8.96 2.26 -3.15
C ALA A 228 8.15 3.19 -2.22
N PRO A 229 8.36 3.20 -0.87
CA PRO A 229 7.73 4.18 0.01
C PRO A 229 8.05 5.64 -0.36
N ALA A 230 9.31 5.90 -0.71
CA ALA A 230 9.79 7.24 -1.04
C ALA A 230 9.22 7.74 -2.36
N ALA A 231 9.06 6.85 -3.35
CA ALA A 231 8.42 7.14 -4.63
C ALA A 231 6.98 7.63 -4.43
N TRP A 232 6.20 6.90 -3.63
CA TRP A 232 4.81 7.29 -3.35
C TRP A 232 4.70 8.57 -2.52
N LEU A 233 5.54 8.74 -1.50
CA LEU A 233 5.55 9.96 -0.69
C LEU A 233 5.94 11.20 -1.52
N THR A 234 6.89 11.05 -2.45
CA THR A 234 7.29 12.08 -3.40
C THR A 234 6.12 12.48 -4.29
N TYR A 235 5.40 11.50 -4.82
CA TYR A 235 4.20 11.73 -5.64
C TYR A 235 3.11 12.49 -4.85
N LEU A 236 2.81 12.09 -3.61
CA LEU A 236 1.82 12.79 -2.78
C LEU A 236 2.20 14.24 -2.48
N ARG A 237 3.50 14.56 -2.44
CA ARG A 237 4.02 15.91 -2.22
C ARG A 237 4.06 16.76 -3.50
N GLY A 238 3.52 16.26 -4.61
CA GLY A 238 3.50 16.96 -5.90
C GLY A 238 4.67 16.65 -6.82
N GLY A 239 5.53 15.70 -6.45
CA GLY A 239 6.61 15.21 -7.31
C GLY A 239 6.12 14.35 -8.48
N PRO A 240 7.04 13.94 -9.37
CA PRO A 240 6.69 13.20 -10.57
C PRO A 240 6.21 11.78 -10.31
N ALA A 241 5.42 11.22 -11.22
CA ALA A 241 4.92 9.84 -11.17
C ALA A 241 5.91 8.79 -11.72
N THR A 242 7.08 9.20 -12.22
CA THR A 242 8.08 8.33 -12.87
C THR A 242 8.44 7.10 -12.02
N ASN A 243 8.81 7.31 -10.75
CA ASN A 243 9.18 6.20 -9.88
C ASN A 243 7.97 5.35 -9.46
N LEU A 244 6.77 5.94 -9.40
CA LEU A 244 5.56 5.19 -9.08
C LEU A 244 5.19 4.22 -10.22
N ARG A 245 5.44 4.60 -11.48
CA ARG A 245 5.30 3.71 -12.63
C ARG A 245 6.35 2.58 -12.61
N ARG A 246 7.57 2.86 -12.17
CA ARG A 246 8.59 1.81 -11.96
C ARG A 246 8.15 0.82 -10.89
N VAL A 247 7.68 1.31 -9.74
CA VAL A 247 7.12 0.45 -8.67
C VAL A 247 6.00 -0.45 -9.22
N ALA A 248 5.08 0.09 -10.03
CA ALA A 248 4.04 -0.72 -10.66
C ALA A 248 4.61 -1.82 -11.58
N HIS A 249 5.68 -1.52 -12.33
CA HIS A 249 6.36 -2.51 -13.16
C HIS A 249 7.03 -3.60 -12.31
N HIS A 250 7.71 -3.24 -11.22
CA HIS A 250 8.32 -4.21 -10.30
C HIS A 250 7.27 -5.13 -9.67
N ASN A 251 6.18 -4.57 -9.14
CA ASN A 251 5.10 -5.38 -8.57
C ASN A 251 4.47 -6.35 -9.61
N ALA A 252 4.29 -5.91 -10.86
CA ALA A 252 3.81 -6.78 -11.93
C ALA A 252 4.80 -7.91 -12.27
N GLN A 253 6.11 -7.61 -12.26
CA GLN A 253 7.16 -8.60 -12.43
C GLN A 253 7.19 -9.60 -11.27
N ASP A 254 7.07 -9.12 -10.03
CA ASP A 254 7.04 -9.96 -8.82
C ASP A 254 5.87 -10.96 -8.90
N LEU A 255 4.68 -10.54 -9.32
CA LEU A 255 3.53 -11.44 -9.52
C LEU A 255 3.80 -12.55 -10.54
N ARG A 256 4.50 -12.25 -11.64
CA ARG A 256 4.93 -13.27 -12.63
C ARG A 256 5.95 -14.22 -12.01
N SER A 257 6.90 -13.69 -11.25
CA SER A 257 7.89 -14.48 -10.54
C SER A 257 7.26 -15.41 -9.52
N LEU A 258 6.22 -14.97 -8.78
CA LEU A 258 5.46 -15.84 -7.88
C LEU A 258 4.85 -17.02 -8.63
N ALA A 259 4.21 -16.77 -9.78
CA ALA A 259 3.65 -17.82 -10.62
C ALA A 259 4.73 -18.79 -11.11
N GLY A 260 5.86 -18.28 -11.61
CA GLY A 260 7.00 -19.10 -12.04
C GLY A 260 7.57 -19.97 -10.91
N VAL A 261 7.79 -19.39 -9.73
CA VAL A 261 8.29 -20.11 -8.54
C VAL A 261 7.29 -21.17 -8.10
N LEU A 262 5.99 -20.87 -8.04
CA LEU A 262 4.97 -21.84 -7.69
C LEU A 262 5.01 -23.06 -8.62
N LEU A 263 5.02 -22.83 -9.94
CA LEU A 263 5.05 -23.90 -10.93
C LEU A 263 6.33 -24.73 -10.86
N HIS A 264 7.46 -24.08 -10.57
CA HIS A 264 8.73 -24.78 -10.36
C HIS A 264 8.67 -25.66 -9.09
N MET A 265 8.22 -25.10 -7.97
CA MET A 265 8.10 -25.84 -6.71
C MET A 265 7.13 -27.01 -6.79
N ALA A 266 6.01 -26.85 -7.51
CA ALA A 266 5.03 -27.91 -7.72
C ALA A 266 5.55 -29.09 -8.56
N ARG A 267 6.67 -28.91 -9.28
CA ARG A 267 7.30 -29.96 -10.11
C ARG A 267 8.44 -30.68 -9.40
N ILE A 268 8.96 -30.11 -8.31
CA ILE A 268 10.04 -30.74 -7.56
C ILE A 268 9.43 -31.82 -6.65
N PRO A 269 9.97 -33.05 -6.68
CA PRO A 269 9.52 -34.13 -5.80
C PRO A 269 9.79 -33.87 -4.31
#